data_AF-A0A6G7PYN0-F1
#
_entry.id   AF-A0A6G7PYN0-F1
#
_cell.length_a   1.000
_cell.length_b   1.000
_cell.length_c   1.000
_cell.angle_alpha   90.00
_cell.angle_beta   90.00
_cell.angle_gamma   90.00
#
_symmetry.space_group_name_H-M   'P 1'
#
loop_
_entity.id
_entity.type
_entity.pdbx_description
1 polymer ?
#
loop_
_entity_poly.entity_id
_entity_poly.type
_entity_poly.pdbx_seq_one_letter_code
_entity_poly.pdbx_strand_id
1 'polypeptide(L)'
;MGRALSLIFLAALICSCSQKEAPTTLEARFEPLGLRVFGGPFREPLELYDSEGNLVLAYPPLAAREVLMIFPWQPERDYRLHLGKTSLALKAPPKRPLLKVTVFSPLGQRPQEYFLPGDLPERFLLAGPDRDFEVAILLESLSLRPVVALIGGEEIRLEGEFSRGFVRRRIHFAPEIGEIHLSFEIKSPFFYQRSLIFSYRPLSLKGAVEVVSWNVPTDAYGFIEGHRERNTLVAPVPLWERLGYSLGIKAKGFSRFEPFAFQTLILKNHLDLPLTLLIQADFLDPKTRRPVAGFYPKQFGPTGGTKKIIAFVDLPPRGMSRAILPIYLDKTVPPGEYLRRVTVTTLGQETPILSLEAPLGVVRGSSFFTAALMVVIVVGVGYSLSLLFLLRRYLARFNLRSLVLISLMGAVGFGLDFLGGLVSNVLYGLLGPFNILVGGLITETTHYLVLSAIIYLLPFPGTVTLAGLITYLMGGILMGGFGVTDAVFVGSRLAYQEGFLLAFGVTRGGQPRRLPLALSLSLADAFSTASSLVLHATFYRLFFPLWYVALAVVVKGFLYTFLGVLWGIPFGRVLRRVER
;
A
#
# COMPACT_ATOMS: atom_id res chain seq x y z
N MET A 1 7.80 -25.96 -26.82
CA MET A 1 7.74 -26.03 -25.34
C MET A 1 6.74 -25.06 -24.70
N GLY A 2 6.36 -23.93 -25.32
CA GLY A 2 5.41 -22.98 -24.71
C GLY A 2 3.93 -23.39 -24.64
N ARG A 3 3.46 -24.31 -25.50
CA ARG A 3 2.04 -24.75 -25.49
C ARG A 3 1.72 -25.87 -24.50
N ALA A 4 2.73 -26.65 -24.08
CA ALA A 4 2.55 -27.73 -23.11
C ALA A 4 2.44 -27.20 -21.67
N LEU A 5 3.17 -26.13 -21.33
CA LEU A 5 3.09 -25.51 -20.00
C LEU A 5 1.74 -24.80 -19.76
N SER A 6 1.11 -24.22 -20.79
CA SER A 6 -0.20 -23.57 -20.66
C SER A 6 -1.33 -24.56 -20.38
N LEU A 7 -1.27 -25.77 -20.97
CA LEU A 7 -2.25 -26.84 -20.73
C LEU A 7 -2.08 -27.49 -19.36
N ILE A 8 -0.85 -27.62 -18.86
CA ILE A 8 -0.57 -28.13 -17.51
C ILE A 8 -1.02 -27.12 -16.44
N PHE A 9 -0.88 -25.81 -16.70
CA PHE A 9 -1.36 -24.76 -15.79
C PHE A 9 -2.90 -24.66 -15.77
N LEU A 10 -3.57 -24.86 -16.92
CA LEU A 10 -5.04 -24.89 -17.00
C LEU A 10 -5.61 -26.16 -16.35
N ALA A 11 -4.95 -27.32 -16.49
CA ALA A 11 -5.33 -28.56 -15.81
C ALA A 11 -5.09 -28.50 -14.29
N ALA A 12 -4.05 -27.80 -13.83
CA ALA A 12 -3.78 -27.56 -12.41
C ALA A 12 -4.81 -26.61 -11.77
N LEU A 13 -5.36 -25.66 -12.53
CA LEU A 13 -6.44 -24.77 -12.09
C LEU A 13 -7.81 -25.49 -12.02
N ILE A 14 -8.07 -26.44 -12.91
CA ILE A 14 -9.32 -27.22 -12.92
C ILE A 14 -9.31 -28.31 -11.82
N CYS A 15 -8.15 -28.90 -11.51
CA CYS A 15 -8.01 -29.86 -10.40
C CYS A 15 -7.97 -29.23 -9.00
N SER A 16 -7.76 -27.92 -8.87
CA SER A 16 -7.71 -27.23 -7.56
C SER A 16 -9.09 -26.82 -7.03
N CYS A 17 -10.18 -27.08 -7.75
CA CYS A 17 -11.56 -26.77 -7.31
C CYS A 17 -12.34 -27.98 -6.76
N SER A 18 -11.70 -29.14 -6.58
CA SER A 18 -12.35 -30.33 -6.01
C SER A 18 -11.66 -30.78 -4.72
N GLN A 19 -11.64 -29.92 -3.70
CA GLN A 19 -11.59 -30.44 -2.34
C GLN A 19 -12.92 -31.17 -2.10
N LYS A 20 -12.88 -32.50 -2.14
CA LYS A 20 -13.89 -33.33 -1.47
C LYS A 20 -13.82 -32.93 0.01
N GLU A 21 -14.71 -32.05 0.44
CA GLU A 21 -14.97 -31.81 1.86
C GLU A 21 -15.23 -33.19 2.49
N ALA A 22 -14.42 -33.55 3.48
CA ALA A 22 -14.63 -34.75 4.28
C ALA A 22 -16.08 -34.78 4.78
N PRO A 23 -16.70 -35.97 4.95
CA PRO A 23 -18.07 -36.05 5.45
C PRO A 23 -18.17 -35.23 6.73
N THR A 24 -18.94 -34.14 6.67
CA THR A 24 -19.18 -33.27 7.81
C THR A 24 -19.92 -34.11 8.85
N THR A 25 -19.23 -34.45 9.92
CA THR A 25 -19.86 -35.06 11.09
C THR A 25 -20.87 -34.04 11.61
N LEU A 26 -22.16 -34.38 11.46
CA LEU A 26 -23.24 -33.57 11.98
C LEU A 26 -23.17 -33.63 13.51
N GLU A 27 -22.79 -32.53 14.13
CA GLU A 27 -22.75 -32.38 15.58
C GLU A 27 -23.79 -31.35 16.00
N ALA A 28 -24.51 -31.60 17.08
CA ALA A 28 -25.46 -30.64 17.62
C ALA A 28 -25.33 -30.52 19.14
N ARG A 29 -25.41 -29.29 19.64
CA ARG A 29 -25.27 -28.95 21.05
C ARG A 29 -26.41 -28.07 21.49
N PHE A 30 -27.05 -28.42 22.60
CA PHE A 30 -28.08 -27.58 23.20
C PHE A 30 -27.45 -26.29 23.76
N GLU A 31 -28.09 -25.17 23.44
CA GLU A 31 -27.79 -23.83 23.92
C GLU A 31 -29.01 -23.25 24.67
N PRO A 32 -28.86 -22.21 25.49
CA PRO A 32 -29.98 -21.64 26.25
C PRO A 32 -31.24 -21.32 25.43
N LEU A 33 -31.04 -20.91 24.17
CA LEU A 33 -32.07 -20.46 23.25
C LEU A 33 -32.57 -21.57 22.30
N GLY A 34 -31.94 -22.75 22.29
CA GLY A 34 -32.26 -23.76 21.29
C GLY A 34 -31.17 -24.81 21.07
N LEU A 35 -30.98 -25.21 19.81
CA LEU A 35 -30.02 -26.22 19.41
C LEU A 35 -29.06 -25.64 18.37
N ARG A 36 -27.76 -25.61 18.67
CA ARG A 36 -26.72 -25.19 17.73
C ARG A 36 -26.21 -26.41 16.98
N VAL A 37 -26.30 -26.37 15.65
CA VAL A 37 -25.94 -27.45 14.73
C VAL A 37 -24.69 -27.05 13.96
N PHE A 38 -23.67 -27.92 13.98
CA PHE A 38 -22.38 -27.77 13.31
C PHE A 38 -22.26 -28.80 12.18
N GLY A 39 -21.45 -28.49 11.17
CA GLY A 39 -21.18 -29.40 10.04
C GLY A 39 -21.86 -29.01 8.72
N GLY A 40 -22.19 -27.73 8.54
CA GLY A 40 -22.66 -27.22 7.24
C GLY A 40 -21.52 -27.12 6.20
N PRO A 41 -21.83 -26.75 4.95
CA PRO A 41 -23.07 -26.10 4.51
C PRO A 41 -24.28 -27.05 4.42
N PHE A 42 -25.42 -26.60 4.95
CA PHE A 42 -26.67 -27.37 4.99
C PHE A 42 -27.48 -27.16 3.71
N ARG A 43 -27.30 -28.03 2.70
CA ARG A 43 -28.01 -27.95 1.41
C ARG A 43 -29.42 -28.53 1.43
N GLU A 44 -29.77 -29.22 2.51
CA GLU A 44 -31.08 -29.79 2.78
C GLU A 44 -31.69 -29.07 3.99
N PRO A 45 -33.03 -29.03 4.13
CA PRO A 45 -33.67 -28.42 5.29
C PRO A 45 -33.24 -29.14 6.58
N LEU A 46 -33.08 -28.35 7.64
CA LEU A 46 -32.84 -28.85 9.00
C LEU A 46 -34.19 -28.95 9.70
N GLU A 47 -34.61 -30.16 10.02
CA GLU A 47 -35.90 -30.43 10.66
C GLU A 47 -35.68 -31.05 12.04
N LEU A 48 -36.32 -30.49 13.07
CA LEU A 48 -36.23 -30.96 14.44
C LEU A 48 -37.58 -31.54 14.87
N TYR A 49 -37.57 -32.78 15.32
CA TYR A 49 -38.73 -33.50 15.82
C TYR A 49 -38.61 -33.76 17.33
N ASP A 50 -39.74 -33.78 18.03
CA ASP A 50 -39.80 -34.19 19.43
C ASP A 50 -39.89 -35.72 19.58
N SER A 51 -39.94 -36.19 20.83
CA SER A 51 -40.06 -37.61 21.20
C SER A 51 -41.33 -38.29 20.68
N GLU A 52 -42.37 -37.53 20.34
CA GLU A 52 -43.65 -38.02 19.84
C GLU A 52 -43.70 -38.03 18.30
N GLY A 53 -42.64 -37.53 17.64
CA GLY A 53 -42.55 -37.43 16.19
C GLY A 53 -43.20 -36.16 15.62
N ASN A 54 -43.56 -35.18 16.45
CA ASN A 54 -44.09 -33.91 15.99
C ASN A 54 -42.93 -33.00 15.54
N LEU A 55 -43.12 -32.31 14.42
CA LEU A 55 -42.17 -31.31 13.95
C LEU A 55 -42.20 -30.09 14.89
N VAL A 56 -41.08 -29.85 15.58
CA VAL A 56 -40.89 -28.71 16.50
C VAL A 56 -40.49 -27.46 15.73
N LEU A 57 -39.54 -27.60 14.80
CA LEU A 57 -38.99 -26.49 14.02
C LEU A 57 -38.35 -27.00 12.73
N ALA A 58 -38.46 -26.22 11.65
CA ALA A 58 -37.75 -26.48 10.41
C ALA A 58 -37.08 -25.19 9.90
N TYR A 59 -35.81 -25.29 9.49
CA TYR A 59 -35.13 -24.24 8.73
C TYR A 59 -34.96 -24.67 7.28
N PRO A 60 -35.12 -23.76 6.30
CA PRO A 60 -34.80 -24.04 4.91
C PRO A 60 -33.30 -24.34 4.74
N PRO A 61 -32.87 -24.83 3.56
CA PRO A 61 -31.46 -24.98 3.24
C PRO A 61 -30.67 -23.68 3.49
N LEU A 62 -29.58 -23.78 4.26
CA LEU A 62 -28.75 -22.64 4.65
C LEU A 62 -27.29 -22.90 4.24
N ALA A 63 -26.71 -21.96 3.49
CA ALA A 63 -25.30 -21.97 3.14
C ALA A 63 -24.38 -21.52 4.31
N ALA A 64 -24.73 -21.90 5.54
CA ALA A 64 -23.97 -21.61 6.75
C ALA A 64 -23.32 -22.90 7.28
N ARG A 65 -22.12 -22.80 7.83
CA ARG A 65 -21.42 -23.94 8.46
C ARG A 65 -21.94 -24.28 9.86
N GLU A 66 -22.69 -23.35 10.45
CA GLU A 66 -23.24 -23.40 11.79
C GLU A 66 -24.61 -22.72 11.78
N VAL A 67 -25.61 -23.34 12.41
CA VAL A 67 -26.97 -22.80 12.52
C VAL A 67 -27.46 -22.95 13.96
N LEU A 68 -27.96 -21.86 14.56
CA LEU A 68 -28.65 -21.89 15.85
C LEU A 68 -30.16 -22.01 15.59
N MET A 69 -30.72 -23.19 15.87
CA MET A 69 -32.16 -23.42 15.81
C MET A 69 -32.82 -22.94 17.09
N ILE A 70 -33.53 -21.81 17.04
CA ILE A 70 -34.11 -21.16 18.23
C ILE A 70 -35.47 -21.78 18.55
N PHE A 71 -35.59 -22.45 19.69
CA PHE A 71 -36.87 -22.98 20.19
C PHE A 71 -36.81 -23.23 21.71
N PRO A 72 -37.95 -23.16 22.42
CA PRO A 72 -38.01 -23.42 23.86
C PRO A 72 -37.95 -24.92 24.14
N TRP A 73 -36.74 -25.49 24.18
CA TRP A 73 -36.55 -26.89 24.52
C TRP A 73 -36.92 -27.20 25.98
N GLN A 74 -37.38 -28.44 26.21
CA GLN A 74 -37.78 -28.94 27.52
C GLN A 74 -36.66 -29.80 28.12
N PRO A 75 -36.32 -29.64 29.41
CA PRO A 75 -35.28 -30.44 30.04
C PRO A 75 -35.55 -31.95 29.97
N GLU A 76 -34.49 -32.74 29.81
CA GLU A 76 -34.51 -34.21 29.72
C GLU A 76 -35.31 -34.82 28.55
N ARG A 77 -35.93 -33.99 27.70
CA ARG A 77 -36.71 -34.46 26.55
C ARG A 77 -35.79 -34.89 25.40
N ASP A 78 -36.18 -35.95 24.71
CA ASP A 78 -35.48 -36.43 23.53
C ASP A 78 -35.98 -35.71 22.27
N TYR A 79 -35.03 -35.38 21.39
CA TYR A 79 -35.24 -34.72 20.12
C TYR A 79 -34.53 -35.49 19.01
N ARG A 80 -35.06 -35.43 17.78
CA ARG A 80 -34.40 -35.96 16.58
C ARG A 80 -34.18 -34.85 15.57
N LEU A 81 -32.92 -34.61 15.24
CA LEU A 81 -32.53 -33.67 14.19
C LEU A 81 -32.35 -34.42 12.88
N HIS A 82 -33.06 -34.00 11.84
CA HIS A 82 -32.99 -34.52 10.48
C HIS A 82 -32.32 -33.52 9.54
N LEU A 83 -31.36 -34.02 8.75
CA LEU A 83 -30.74 -33.32 7.63
C LEU A 83 -30.82 -34.27 6.42
N GLY A 84 -31.89 -34.11 5.64
CA GLY A 84 -32.31 -35.03 4.57
C GLY A 84 -32.37 -36.49 5.04
N LYS A 85 -31.40 -37.31 4.62
CA LYS A 85 -31.37 -38.75 4.98
C LYS A 85 -30.65 -39.06 6.29
N THR A 86 -29.98 -38.08 6.90
CA THR A 86 -29.22 -38.27 8.15
C THR A 86 -30.07 -37.85 9.33
N SER A 87 -30.12 -38.66 10.39
CA SER A 87 -30.82 -38.33 11.63
C SER A 87 -29.88 -38.43 12.83
N LEU A 88 -29.92 -37.45 13.72
CA LEU A 88 -29.17 -37.42 14.97
C LEU A 88 -30.14 -37.39 16.15
N ALA A 89 -30.04 -38.38 17.04
CA ALA A 89 -30.80 -38.41 18.28
C ALA A 89 -30.09 -37.54 19.34
N LEU A 90 -30.84 -36.67 19.99
CA LEU A 90 -30.35 -35.64 20.89
C LEU A 90 -31.16 -35.67 22.18
N LYS A 91 -30.49 -35.77 23.32
CA LYS A 91 -31.13 -35.67 24.62
C LYS A 91 -30.91 -34.29 25.22
N ALA A 92 -31.99 -33.58 25.54
CA ALA A 92 -31.89 -32.26 26.13
C ALA A 92 -31.27 -32.32 27.54
N PRO A 93 -30.46 -31.33 27.94
CA PRO A 93 -29.87 -31.26 29.26
C PRO A 93 -30.94 -31.26 30.38
N PRO A 94 -30.59 -31.68 31.61
CA PRO A 94 -31.54 -31.76 32.72
C PRO A 94 -31.98 -30.39 33.28
N LYS A 95 -31.29 -29.30 32.93
CA LYS A 95 -31.65 -27.94 33.37
C LYS A 95 -31.45 -26.94 32.24
N ARG A 96 -32.45 -26.09 32.02
CA ARG A 96 -32.34 -24.93 31.11
C ARG A 96 -31.65 -23.78 31.84
N PRO A 97 -30.60 -23.17 31.27
CA PRO A 97 -29.97 -21.99 31.85
C PRO A 97 -30.92 -20.80 31.80
N LEU A 98 -31.05 -20.11 32.93
CA LEU A 98 -31.94 -18.99 33.19
C LEU A 98 -31.21 -17.65 33.16
N LEU A 99 -29.89 -17.65 33.34
CA LEU A 99 -29.07 -16.44 33.39
C LEU A 99 -27.71 -16.69 32.74
N LYS A 100 -27.26 -15.76 31.90
CA LYS A 100 -25.87 -15.70 31.43
C LYS A 100 -25.12 -14.67 32.29
N VAL A 101 -24.00 -15.10 32.86
CA VAL A 101 -23.09 -14.29 33.67
C VAL A 101 -21.79 -14.14 32.90
N THR A 102 -21.45 -12.93 32.50
CA THR A 102 -20.20 -12.61 31.81
C THR A 102 -19.29 -11.85 32.76
N VAL A 103 -18.15 -12.42 33.12
CA VAL A 103 -17.17 -11.83 34.03
C VAL A 103 -16.00 -11.27 33.23
N PHE A 104 -15.68 -9.99 33.46
CA PHE A 104 -14.53 -9.29 32.91
C PHE A 104 -13.50 -9.09 34.02
N SER A 105 -12.48 -9.93 34.06
CA SER A 105 -11.47 -9.93 35.14
C SER A 105 -10.05 -10.00 34.58
N PRO A 106 -9.35 -8.86 34.40
CA PRO A 106 -9.82 -7.47 34.49
C PRO A 106 -10.65 -7.00 33.28
N LEU A 107 -11.28 -5.84 33.42
CA LEU A 107 -12.10 -5.16 32.42
C LEU A 107 -11.29 -4.90 31.14
N GLY A 108 -11.80 -5.41 30.02
CA GLY A 108 -11.14 -5.33 28.72
C GLY A 108 -10.45 -6.62 28.27
N GLN A 109 -10.16 -7.55 29.18
CA GLN A 109 -9.74 -8.90 28.76
C GLN A 109 -10.90 -9.69 28.16
N ARG A 110 -10.57 -10.79 27.48
CA ARG A 110 -11.56 -11.71 26.92
C ARG A 110 -12.57 -12.11 28.00
N PRO A 111 -13.86 -11.79 27.84
CA PRO A 111 -14.88 -12.11 28.82
C PRO A 111 -14.98 -13.62 29.01
N GLN A 112 -15.18 -14.05 30.26
CA GLN A 112 -15.54 -15.42 30.58
C GLN A 112 -17.05 -15.51 30.75
N GLU A 113 -17.69 -16.37 29.97
CA GLU A 113 -19.15 -16.54 29.96
C GLU A 113 -19.54 -17.80 30.71
N TYR A 114 -20.49 -17.66 31.62
CA TYR A 114 -21.04 -18.74 32.44
C TYR A 114 -22.56 -18.73 32.35
N PHE A 115 -23.17 -19.90 32.50
CA PHE A 115 -24.62 -20.07 32.43
C PHE A 115 -25.14 -20.66 33.74
N LEU A 116 -26.17 -20.04 34.31
CA LEU A 116 -26.77 -20.46 35.58
C LEU A 116 -28.20 -20.97 35.37
N PRO A 117 -28.66 -22.01 36.09
CA PRO A 117 -27.91 -22.76 37.11
C PRO A 117 -26.88 -23.72 36.49
N GLY A 118 -25.59 -23.52 36.80
CA GLY A 118 -24.43 -24.22 36.26
C GLY A 118 -23.17 -23.82 37.03
N ASP A 119 -21.99 -24.29 36.60
CA ASP A 119 -20.73 -24.02 37.30
C ASP A 119 -20.21 -22.61 37.00
N LEU A 120 -20.42 -21.68 37.95
CA LEU A 120 -19.69 -20.43 38.04
C LEU A 120 -18.46 -20.66 38.93
N PRO A 121 -17.23 -20.51 38.42
CA PRO A 121 -16.03 -20.75 39.21
C PRO A 121 -15.93 -19.76 40.37
N GLU A 122 -15.39 -20.25 41.48
CA GLU A 122 -15.21 -19.46 42.69
C GLU A 122 -14.00 -18.54 42.63
N ARG A 123 -13.04 -18.79 41.72
CA ARG A 123 -11.75 -18.08 41.70
C ARG A 123 -11.44 -17.48 40.34
N PHE A 124 -11.11 -16.19 40.33
CA PHE A 124 -10.67 -15.41 39.18
C PHE A 124 -9.28 -14.85 39.45
N LEU A 125 -8.33 -15.09 38.55
CA LEU A 125 -6.96 -14.61 38.69
C LEU A 125 -6.82 -13.25 38.01
N LEU A 126 -6.40 -12.24 38.77
CA LEU A 126 -6.02 -10.92 38.28
C LEU A 126 -4.49 -10.85 38.25
N ALA A 127 -3.93 -10.74 37.04
CA ALA A 127 -2.50 -10.66 36.82
C ALA A 127 -2.12 -9.31 36.22
N GLY A 128 -1.16 -8.62 36.84
CA GLY A 128 -0.64 -7.35 36.34
C GLY A 128 0.48 -6.78 37.23
N PRO A 129 1.18 -5.73 36.77
CA PRO A 129 2.15 -4.97 37.57
C PRO A 129 1.48 -4.09 38.64
N ASP A 130 0.33 -3.52 38.31
CA ASP A 130 -0.44 -2.66 39.22
C ASP A 130 -1.36 -3.49 40.12
N ARG A 131 -1.71 -2.95 41.29
CA ARG A 131 -2.62 -3.59 42.26
C ARG A 131 -4.06 -3.09 42.19
N ASP A 132 -4.31 -2.16 41.26
CA ASP A 132 -5.61 -1.60 40.97
C ASP A 132 -6.15 -2.24 39.70
N PHE A 133 -7.25 -2.98 39.84
CA PHE A 133 -7.94 -3.59 38.71
C PHE A 133 -9.38 -3.12 38.68
N GLU A 134 -9.91 -2.94 37.49
CA GLU A 134 -11.35 -2.84 37.30
C GLU A 134 -11.89 -4.19 36.87
N VAL A 135 -12.97 -4.63 37.50
CA VAL A 135 -13.69 -5.84 37.16
C VAL A 135 -15.12 -5.46 36.82
N ALA A 136 -15.70 -6.14 35.85
CA ALA A 136 -17.12 -5.99 35.58
C ALA A 136 -17.83 -7.33 35.48
N ILE A 137 -19.11 -7.34 35.83
CA ILE A 137 -20.00 -8.47 35.68
C ILE A 137 -21.21 -7.99 34.88
N LEU A 138 -21.42 -8.59 33.72
CA LEU A 138 -22.60 -8.40 32.88
C LEU A 138 -23.52 -9.59 33.09
N LEU A 139 -24.74 -9.31 33.49
CA LEU A 139 -25.83 -10.28 33.58
C LEU A 139 -26.76 -10.11 32.39
N GLU A 140 -27.16 -11.22 31.78
CA GLU A 140 -28.16 -11.26 30.72
C GLU A 140 -29.20 -12.33 31.06
N SER A 141 -30.45 -11.90 31.28
CA SER A 141 -31.55 -12.81 31.61
C SER A 141 -31.92 -13.65 30.40
N LEU A 142 -32.02 -14.96 30.57
CA LEU A 142 -32.53 -15.91 29.57
C LEU A 142 -33.90 -16.45 29.98
N SER A 143 -34.51 -15.80 30.97
CA SER A 143 -35.78 -16.17 31.59
C SER A 143 -36.83 -15.11 31.28
N LEU A 144 -38.05 -15.57 30.97
CA LEU A 144 -39.23 -14.71 30.85
C LEU A 144 -39.66 -14.12 32.21
N ARG A 145 -39.28 -14.78 33.32
CA ARG A 145 -39.53 -14.27 34.67
C ARG A 145 -38.44 -13.29 35.10
N PRO A 146 -38.78 -12.24 35.87
CA PRO A 146 -37.80 -11.28 36.34
C PRO A 146 -36.74 -11.92 37.21
N VAL A 147 -35.47 -11.59 36.93
CA VAL A 147 -34.31 -12.03 37.70
C VAL A 147 -33.85 -10.90 38.60
N VAL A 148 -33.70 -11.18 39.90
CA VAL A 148 -33.14 -10.23 40.87
C VAL A 148 -31.81 -10.78 41.35
N ALA A 149 -30.73 -10.06 41.06
CA ALA A 149 -29.37 -10.41 41.46
C ALA A 149 -28.78 -9.32 42.37
N LEU A 150 -27.98 -9.72 43.36
CA LEU A 150 -27.26 -8.83 44.26
C LEU A 150 -25.76 -9.12 44.11
N ILE A 151 -25.02 -8.12 43.61
CA ILE A 151 -23.60 -8.23 43.28
C ILE A 151 -22.83 -7.22 44.13
N GLY A 152 -22.06 -7.68 45.12
CA GLY A 152 -21.27 -6.79 45.99
C GLY A 152 -22.12 -5.72 46.68
N GLY A 153 -23.37 -6.04 47.03
CA GLY A 153 -24.33 -5.12 47.66
C GLY A 153 -25.21 -4.31 46.69
N GLU A 154 -24.96 -4.37 45.39
CA GLU A 154 -25.77 -3.66 44.38
C GLU A 154 -26.86 -4.58 43.82
N GLU A 155 -28.13 -4.17 43.91
CA GLU A 155 -29.28 -4.93 43.40
C GLU A 155 -29.54 -4.61 41.93
N ILE A 156 -29.54 -5.63 41.09
CA ILE A 156 -29.88 -5.57 39.67
C ILE A 156 -31.21 -6.30 39.45
N ARG A 157 -32.18 -5.61 38.85
CA ARG A 157 -33.44 -6.21 38.40
C ARG A 157 -33.45 -6.31 36.88
N LEU A 158 -33.66 -7.52 36.39
CA LEU A 158 -33.70 -7.87 34.98
C LEU A 158 -35.15 -8.21 34.61
N GLU A 159 -35.83 -7.29 33.92
CA GLU A 159 -37.24 -7.41 33.56
C GLU A 159 -37.38 -8.15 32.22
N GLY A 160 -37.45 -9.48 32.29
CA GLY A 160 -37.74 -10.34 31.14
C GLY A 160 -36.52 -10.84 30.37
N GLU A 161 -36.77 -11.51 29.26
CA GLU A 161 -35.73 -12.18 28.45
C GLU A 161 -34.85 -11.15 27.73
N PHE A 162 -33.54 -11.40 27.67
CA PHE A 162 -32.49 -10.53 27.13
C PHE A 162 -32.29 -9.19 27.84
N SER A 163 -32.97 -8.94 28.95
CA SER A 163 -32.66 -7.79 29.80
C SER A 163 -31.24 -7.93 30.37
N ARG A 164 -30.49 -6.81 30.35
CA ARG A 164 -29.07 -6.77 30.70
C ARG A 164 -28.83 -5.86 31.88
N GLY A 165 -27.96 -6.29 32.79
CA GLY A 165 -27.51 -5.51 33.93
C GLY A 165 -25.99 -5.57 34.04
N PHE A 166 -25.36 -4.44 34.31
CA PHE A 166 -23.91 -4.31 34.29
C PHE A 166 -23.43 -3.68 35.58
N VAL A 167 -22.54 -4.36 36.29
CA VAL A 167 -21.89 -3.86 37.51
C VAL A 167 -20.40 -3.77 37.28
N ARG A 168 -19.83 -2.60 37.59
CA ARG A 168 -18.39 -2.32 37.54
C ARG A 168 -17.88 -2.05 38.95
N ARG A 169 -16.80 -2.71 39.34
CA ARG A 169 -16.13 -2.50 40.61
C ARG A 169 -14.64 -2.32 40.41
N ARG A 170 -14.06 -1.32 41.08
CA ARG A 170 -12.61 -1.17 41.20
C ARG A 170 -12.16 -1.95 42.43
N ILE A 171 -11.18 -2.83 42.23
CA ILE A 171 -10.61 -3.74 43.22
C ILE A 171 -9.16 -3.32 43.44
N HIS A 172 -8.83 -2.92 44.67
CA HIS A 172 -7.47 -2.56 45.08
C HIS A 172 -6.91 -3.65 46.01
N PHE A 173 -5.80 -4.27 45.63
CA PHE A 173 -5.13 -5.27 46.47
C PHE A 173 -4.12 -4.62 47.42
N ALA A 174 -4.40 -4.67 48.71
CA ALA A 174 -3.43 -4.28 49.73
C ALA A 174 -2.23 -5.25 49.76
N PRO A 175 -1.03 -4.85 50.22
CA PRO A 175 0.15 -5.72 50.28
C PRO A 175 -0.01 -7.04 51.03
N GLU A 176 -0.92 -7.06 51.99
CA GLU A 176 -1.15 -8.19 52.89
C GLU A 176 -2.37 -9.03 52.48
N ILE A 177 -3.23 -8.52 51.58
CA ILE A 177 -4.48 -9.15 51.15
C ILE A 177 -4.29 -9.69 49.73
N GLY A 178 -4.12 -11.01 49.61
CA GLY A 178 -3.95 -11.68 48.32
C GLY A 178 -5.26 -12.01 47.59
N GLU A 179 -6.39 -12.01 48.29
CA GLU A 179 -7.70 -12.42 47.78
C GLU A 179 -8.80 -11.43 48.21
N ILE A 180 -9.68 -11.06 47.28
CA ILE A 180 -10.84 -10.19 47.54
C ILE A 180 -12.12 -10.95 47.20
N HIS A 181 -13.07 -10.95 48.13
CA HIS A 181 -14.33 -11.67 48.01
C HIS A 181 -15.44 -10.72 47.58
N LEU A 182 -16.16 -11.09 46.52
CA LEU A 182 -17.34 -10.38 46.06
C LEU A 182 -18.56 -11.31 46.15
N SER A 183 -19.57 -10.90 46.91
CA SER A 183 -20.82 -11.66 47.05
C SER A 183 -21.63 -11.62 45.75
N PHE A 184 -22.06 -12.78 45.29
CA PHE A 184 -22.92 -12.96 44.13
C PHE A 184 -24.15 -13.78 44.53
N GLU A 185 -25.31 -13.13 44.59
CA GLU A 185 -26.56 -13.74 45.00
C GLU A 185 -27.64 -13.54 43.92
N ILE A 186 -28.43 -14.58 43.65
CA ILE A 186 -29.64 -14.52 42.82
C ILE A 186 -30.81 -14.91 43.73
N LYS A 187 -31.82 -14.04 43.81
CA LYS A 187 -32.99 -14.21 44.69
C LYS A 187 -34.21 -14.81 43.98
N SER A 188 -34.35 -14.56 42.68
CA SER A 188 -35.46 -15.01 41.84
C SER A 188 -34.97 -15.23 40.41
N PRO A 189 -35.47 -16.23 39.65
CA PRO A 189 -36.51 -17.20 40.02
C PRO A 189 -36.00 -18.44 40.79
N PHE A 190 -34.71 -18.49 41.12
CA PHE A 190 -34.09 -19.52 41.96
C PHE A 190 -33.11 -18.85 42.93
N PHE A 191 -32.87 -19.50 44.06
CA PHE A 191 -31.84 -19.05 44.99
C PHE A 191 -30.48 -19.59 44.57
N TYR A 192 -29.51 -18.71 44.39
CA TYR A 192 -28.12 -19.07 44.10
C TYR A 192 -27.19 -18.10 44.79
N GLN A 193 -26.28 -18.61 45.60
CA GLN A 193 -25.32 -17.78 46.33
C GLN A 193 -23.92 -18.33 46.13
N ARG A 194 -22.99 -17.48 45.72
CA ARG A 194 -21.57 -17.77 45.61
C ARG A 194 -20.73 -16.57 46.04
N SER A 195 -19.51 -16.85 46.50
CA SER A 195 -18.49 -15.83 46.69
C SER A 195 -17.51 -15.91 45.52
N LEU A 196 -17.39 -14.83 44.74
CA LEU A 196 -16.37 -14.72 43.70
C LEU A 196 -15.08 -14.22 44.34
N ILE A 197 -14.04 -15.04 44.31
CA ILE A 197 -12.73 -14.76 44.89
C ILE A 197 -11.83 -14.25 43.77
N PHE A 198 -11.36 -13.01 43.88
CA PHE A 198 -10.37 -12.45 42.97
C PHE A 198 -9.01 -12.55 43.63
N SER A 199 -8.09 -13.33 43.05
CA SER A 199 -6.71 -13.47 43.55
C SER A 199 -5.75 -12.64 42.72
N TYR A 200 -4.80 -11.98 43.37
CA TYR A 200 -3.78 -11.18 42.68
C TYR A 200 -2.49 -11.97 42.49
N ARG A 201 -1.96 -11.97 41.26
CA ARG A 201 -0.61 -12.46 40.96
C ARG A 201 0.23 -11.33 40.38
N PRO A 202 1.30 -10.89 41.08
CA PRO A 202 2.20 -9.88 40.54
C PRO A 202 2.87 -10.43 39.29
N LEU A 203 2.77 -9.69 38.19
CA LEU A 203 3.37 -10.08 36.92
C LEU A 203 4.26 -8.96 36.40
N SER A 204 5.56 -9.24 36.25
CA SER A 204 6.47 -8.33 35.55
C SER A 204 6.21 -8.44 34.05
N LEU A 205 5.59 -7.40 33.47
CA LEU A 205 5.35 -7.33 32.03
C LEU A 205 6.60 -6.91 31.24
N LYS A 206 7.69 -6.50 31.91
CA LYS A 206 8.94 -6.13 31.22
C LYS A 206 9.56 -7.35 30.54
N GLY A 207 9.65 -7.30 29.21
CA GLY A 207 10.15 -8.41 28.38
C GLY A 207 9.12 -9.51 28.10
N ALA A 208 7.88 -9.38 28.58
CA ALA A 208 6.82 -10.35 28.33
C ALA A 208 6.30 -10.34 26.88
N VAL A 209 6.35 -9.17 26.24
CA VAL A 209 5.90 -8.95 24.87
C VAL A 209 7.07 -8.47 24.02
N GLU A 210 7.27 -9.13 22.89
CA GLU A 210 8.31 -8.80 21.91
C GLU A 210 7.70 -8.42 20.57
N VAL A 211 8.28 -7.42 19.90
CA VAL A 211 7.91 -7.05 18.53
C VAL A 211 8.83 -7.79 17.56
N VAL A 212 8.30 -8.82 16.91
CA VAL A 212 9.03 -9.67 15.96
C VAL A 212 9.30 -8.92 14.66
N SER A 213 8.32 -8.14 14.18
CA SER A 213 8.50 -7.30 13.00
C SER A 213 7.56 -6.09 13.01
N TRP A 214 7.98 -5.03 12.32
CA TRP A 214 7.20 -3.81 12.14
C TRP A 214 7.28 -3.34 10.69
N ASN A 215 6.21 -3.58 9.94
CA ASN A 215 6.18 -3.41 8.50
C ASN A 215 5.30 -2.22 8.09
N VAL A 216 5.81 -1.40 7.17
CA VAL A 216 5.12 -0.28 6.49
C VAL A 216 5.65 -0.16 5.06
N PRO A 217 4.83 0.14 4.05
CA PRO A 217 3.36 0.12 4.09
C PRO A 217 2.81 -1.32 4.03
N THR A 218 1.66 -1.52 4.68
CA THR A 218 0.87 -2.76 4.65
C THR A 218 -0.56 -2.47 4.21
N ASP A 219 -1.26 -3.49 3.73
CA ASP A 219 -2.68 -3.41 3.38
C ASP A 219 -3.59 -3.47 4.63
N ALA A 220 -4.90 -3.37 4.44
CA ALA A 220 -5.90 -3.42 5.52
C ALA A 220 -5.93 -4.77 6.27
N TYR A 221 -5.32 -5.82 5.72
CA TYR A 221 -5.22 -7.16 6.31
C TYR A 221 -3.84 -7.40 6.96
N GLY A 222 -2.95 -6.41 6.88
CA GLY A 222 -1.62 -6.43 7.47
C GLY A 222 -0.56 -7.17 6.65
N PHE A 223 -0.79 -7.39 5.36
CA PHE A 223 0.21 -7.93 4.44
C PHE A 223 1.08 -6.83 3.83
N ILE A 224 2.34 -7.16 3.57
CA ILE A 224 3.34 -6.22 3.04
C ILE A 224 3.05 -5.91 1.58
N GLU A 225 3.01 -4.63 1.24
CA GLU A 225 2.89 -4.18 -0.15
C GLU A 225 4.26 -4.24 -0.85
N GLY A 226 4.60 -5.38 -1.45
CA GLY A 226 5.92 -5.63 -2.06
C GLY A 226 6.31 -4.69 -3.21
N HIS A 227 5.36 -3.92 -3.77
CA HIS A 227 5.61 -2.96 -4.83
C HIS A 227 6.01 -1.56 -4.32
N ARG A 228 6.01 -1.34 -3.00
CA ARG A 228 6.37 -0.07 -2.36
C ARG A 228 7.63 -0.22 -1.51
N GLU A 229 8.39 0.85 -1.42
CA GLU A 229 9.58 0.89 -0.57
C GLU A 229 9.18 0.81 0.91
N ARG A 230 9.94 0.03 1.69
CA ARG A 230 9.68 -0.13 3.12
C ARG A 230 9.91 1.18 3.86
N ASN A 231 9.05 1.46 4.83
CA ASN A 231 9.08 2.67 5.67
C ASN A 231 8.88 3.97 4.89
N THR A 232 8.39 3.92 3.65
CA THR A 232 8.16 5.11 2.82
C THR A 232 6.71 5.20 2.37
N LEU A 233 6.11 6.38 2.54
CA LEU A 233 4.79 6.74 2.02
C LEU A 233 4.95 7.64 0.81
N VAL A 234 4.44 7.19 -0.34
CA VAL A 234 4.51 7.94 -1.60
C VAL A 234 3.20 8.69 -1.83
N ALA A 235 3.19 9.97 -1.49
CA ALA A 235 2.02 10.84 -1.65
C ALA A 235 1.78 11.17 -3.14
N PRO A 236 0.51 11.15 -3.62
CA PRO A 236 0.19 11.52 -4.99
C PRO A 236 0.47 13.00 -5.26
N VAL A 237 0.78 13.32 -6.52
CA VAL A 237 1.00 14.71 -6.97
C VAL A 237 -0.34 15.38 -7.24
N PRO A 238 -0.62 16.59 -6.71
CA PRO A 238 -1.90 17.27 -6.89
C PRO A 238 -2.30 17.52 -8.35
N LEU A 239 -1.32 17.67 -9.24
CA LEU A 239 -1.56 17.92 -10.66
C LEU A 239 -2.19 16.70 -11.35
N TRP A 240 -1.73 15.48 -11.02
CA TRP A 240 -2.32 14.24 -11.52
C TRP A 240 -3.72 14.00 -10.97
N GLU A 241 -3.99 14.35 -9.71
CA GLU A 241 -5.35 14.29 -9.16
C GLU A 241 -6.31 15.20 -9.93
N ARG A 242 -5.90 16.43 -10.23
CA ARG A 242 -6.71 17.39 -11.01
C ARG A 242 -6.96 16.90 -12.43
N LEU A 243 -5.92 16.42 -13.12
CA LEU A 243 -6.03 15.87 -14.48
C LEU A 243 -6.93 14.63 -14.52
N GLY A 244 -6.76 13.72 -13.56
CA GLY A 244 -7.61 12.54 -13.41
C GLY A 244 -9.08 12.92 -13.25
N TYR A 245 -9.36 13.90 -12.37
CA TYR A 245 -10.71 14.42 -12.17
C TYR A 245 -11.31 15.02 -13.46
N SER A 246 -10.54 15.83 -14.20
CA SER A 246 -11.00 16.41 -15.47
C SER A 246 -11.23 15.38 -16.58
N LEU A 247 -10.47 14.28 -16.58
CA LEU A 247 -10.59 13.20 -17.56
C LEU A 247 -11.67 12.16 -17.17
N GLY A 248 -12.44 12.41 -16.10
CA GLY A 248 -13.45 11.47 -15.59
C GLY A 248 -12.85 10.21 -14.96
N ILE A 249 -11.53 10.13 -14.83
CA ILE A 249 -10.83 9.07 -14.12
C ILE A 249 -10.94 9.40 -12.63
N LYS A 250 -12.02 8.89 -12.01
CA LYS A 250 -12.17 8.85 -10.55
C LYS A 250 -11.17 7.84 -9.97
N ALA A 251 -9.88 8.11 -10.10
CA ALA A 251 -8.91 7.53 -9.19
C ALA A 251 -9.45 7.84 -7.78
N LYS A 252 -9.53 6.84 -6.89
CA LYS A 252 -9.87 7.06 -5.48
C LYS A 252 -8.92 8.14 -4.98
N GLY A 253 -9.40 9.38 -4.98
CA GLY A 253 -8.64 10.52 -4.51
C GLY A 253 -8.23 10.21 -3.09
N PHE A 254 -7.02 10.60 -2.71
CA PHE A 254 -6.60 10.36 -1.36
C PHE A 254 -7.52 11.15 -0.40
N SER A 255 -8.38 10.42 0.33
CA SER A 255 -9.32 10.99 1.29
C SER A 255 -8.64 11.15 2.64
N ARG A 256 -8.75 12.35 3.22
CA ARG A 256 -8.28 12.62 4.59
C ARG A 256 -9.08 11.88 5.67
N PHE A 257 -10.17 11.22 5.28
CA PHE A 257 -11.04 10.44 6.17
C PHE A 257 -10.82 8.93 6.04
N GLU A 258 -10.08 8.48 5.02
CA GLU A 258 -9.74 7.07 4.85
C GLU A 258 -8.24 6.85 5.18
N PRO A 259 -7.87 5.69 5.75
CA PRO A 259 -6.46 5.34 5.91
C PRO A 259 -5.73 5.38 4.57
N PHE A 260 -4.59 6.08 4.51
CA PHE A 260 -3.73 6.12 3.34
C PHE A 260 -2.98 4.81 3.12
N ALA A 261 -2.48 4.26 4.24
CA ALA A 261 -1.76 3.01 4.31
C ALA A 261 -1.98 2.43 5.71
N PHE A 262 -1.50 1.22 5.95
CA PHE A 262 -1.48 0.63 7.28
C PHE A 262 -0.05 0.31 7.70
N GLN A 263 0.19 0.26 9.00
CA GLN A 263 1.36 -0.36 9.59
C GLN A 263 0.95 -1.62 10.34
N THR A 264 1.80 -2.64 10.25
CA THR A 264 1.56 -3.90 10.94
C THR A 264 2.69 -4.21 11.88
N LEU A 265 2.36 -4.48 13.15
CA LEU A 265 3.28 -5.04 14.13
C LEU A 265 2.94 -6.51 14.35
N ILE A 266 3.95 -7.37 14.32
CA ILE A 266 3.81 -8.76 14.74
C ILE A 266 4.33 -8.85 16.16
N LEU A 267 3.44 -9.12 17.11
CA LEU A 267 3.75 -9.22 18.52
C LEU A 267 3.81 -10.69 18.95
N LYS A 268 4.77 -11.02 19.80
CA LYS A 268 4.91 -12.34 20.41
C LYS A 268 4.75 -12.22 21.92
N ASN A 269 3.93 -13.10 22.49
CA ASN A 269 3.78 -13.25 23.93
C ASN A 269 4.70 -14.36 24.41
N HIS A 270 5.50 -14.10 25.45
CA HIS A 270 6.36 -15.10 26.08
C HIS A 270 5.75 -15.72 27.35
N LEU A 271 4.59 -15.22 27.79
CA LEU A 271 3.90 -15.71 28.98
C LEU A 271 2.98 -16.89 28.68
N ASP A 272 2.70 -17.66 29.73
CA ASP A 272 1.72 -18.75 29.74
C ASP A 272 0.27 -18.26 29.89
N LEU A 273 0.07 -16.94 29.97
CA LEU A 273 -1.23 -16.30 30.13
C LEU A 273 -1.56 -15.47 28.88
N PRO A 274 -2.83 -15.43 28.45
CA PRO A 274 -3.25 -14.54 27.36
C PRO A 274 -3.16 -13.08 27.82
N LEU A 275 -2.79 -12.18 26.90
CA LEU A 275 -2.73 -10.74 27.16
C LEU A 275 -3.56 -9.97 26.15
N THR A 276 -4.38 -9.04 26.61
CA THR A 276 -5.04 -8.06 25.74
C THR A 276 -4.27 -6.75 25.81
N LEU A 277 -3.77 -6.30 24.66
CA LEU A 277 -2.92 -5.12 24.52
C LEU A 277 -3.67 -4.00 23.81
N LEU A 278 -3.47 -2.78 24.31
CA LEU A 278 -3.81 -1.54 23.64
C LEU A 278 -2.53 -1.00 22.98
N ILE A 279 -2.59 -0.77 21.68
CA ILE A 279 -1.45 -0.29 20.90
C ILE A 279 -1.81 1.08 20.37
N GLN A 280 -1.04 2.09 20.77
CA GLN A 280 -1.18 3.46 20.28
C GLN A 280 -0.03 3.77 19.31
N ALA A 281 -0.37 4.36 18.16
CA ALA A 281 0.61 4.89 17.22
C ALA A 281 0.60 6.43 17.22
N ASP A 282 1.79 7.00 17.32
CA ASP A 282 2.04 8.43 17.20
C ASP A 282 3.07 8.71 16.10
N PHE A 283 2.90 9.83 15.39
CA PHE A 283 3.84 10.29 14.37
C PHE A 283 4.43 11.63 14.77
N LEU A 284 5.75 11.70 14.89
CA LEU A 284 6.51 12.79 15.46
C LEU A 284 7.45 13.41 14.41
N ASP A 285 7.64 14.72 14.51
CA ASP A 285 8.70 15.42 13.78
C ASP A 285 10.06 15.09 14.44
N PRO A 286 11.09 14.69 13.66
CA PRO A 286 12.40 14.32 14.20
C PRO A 286 13.10 15.45 14.96
N LYS A 287 12.87 16.71 14.59
CA LYS A 287 13.50 17.87 15.22
C LYS A 287 12.76 18.31 16.48
N THR A 288 11.44 18.44 16.40
CA THR A 288 10.63 18.98 17.49
C THR A 288 10.11 17.93 18.45
N ARG A 289 10.14 16.65 18.06
CA ARG A 289 9.51 15.50 18.74
C ARG A 289 8.04 15.69 19.06
N ARG A 290 7.36 16.63 18.39
CA ARG A 290 5.93 16.91 18.57
C ARG A 290 5.10 16.10 17.58
N PRO A 291 3.87 15.71 17.95
CA PRO A 291 2.94 15.04 17.06
C PRO A 291 2.63 15.88 15.82
N VAL A 292 2.70 15.27 14.64
CA VAL A 292 2.38 15.92 13.37
C VAL A 292 0.91 15.64 13.03
N ALA A 293 0.07 16.68 13.15
CA ALA A 293 -1.39 16.56 13.03
C ALA A 293 -1.89 15.92 11.72
N GLY A 294 -1.11 16.02 10.63
CA GLY A 294 -1.49 15.48 9.33
C GLY A 294 -1.44 13.95 9.20
N PHE A 295 -0.94 13.23 10.21
CA PHE A 295 -1.01 11.76 10.23
C PHE A 295 -2.21 11.20 10.99
N TYR A 296 -3.07 12.07 11.55
CA TYR A 296 -4.22 11.69 12.35
C TYR A 296 -5.53 11.99 11.60
N PRO A 297 -6.61 11.23 11.87
CA PRO A 297 -7.90 11.50 11.24
C PRO A 297 -8.46 12.85 11.71
N LYS A 298 -8.99 13.65 10.78
CA LYS A 298 -9.81 14.82 11.14
C LYS A 298 -11.18 14.29 11.57
N GLN A 299 -11.61 14.65 12.79
CA GLN A 299 -12.85 14.26 13.47
C GLN A 299 -13.87 13.55 12.56
N PHE A 300 -14.14 12.28 12.88
CA PHE A 300 -14.89 11.25 12.14
C PHE A 300 -14.03 10.27 11.30
N GLY A 301 -13.66 9.18 11.98
CA GLY A 301 -13.20 7.91 11.43
C GLY A 301 -13.65 6.76 12.36
N PRO A 302 -13.44 5.49 12.01
CA PRO A 302 -13.88 4.33 12.80
C PRO A 302 -13.27 4.22 14.22
N THR A 303 -12.33 5.10 14.59
CA THR A 303 -11.66 5.12 15.90
C THR A 303 -12.44 5.83 17.03
N GLY A 304 -13.75 6.04 16.87
CA GLY A 304 -14.66 6.39 17.98
C GLY A 304 -14.17 7.57 18.83
N GLY A 305 -14.18 8.79 18.28
CA GLY A 305 -13.97 10.04 19.03
C GLY A 305 -12.56 10.30 19.59
N THR A 306 -11.73 9.27 19.76
CA THR A 306 -10.34 9.42 20.18
C THR A 306 -9.53 9.91 18.97
N LYS A 307 -8.98 11.12 19.04
CA LYS A 307 -8.11 11.71 17.99
C LYS A 307 -6.76 10.98 17.84
N LYS A 308 -6.68 9.73 18.28
CA LYS A 308 -5.49 8.88 18.39
C LYS A 308 -5.68 7.63 17.52
N ILE A 309 -4.57 7.06 17.07
CA ILE A 309 -4.59 5.82 16.30
C ILE A 309 -4.36 4.69 17.29
N ILE A 310 -5.40 3.90 17.54
CA ILE A 310 -5.39 2.81 18.50
C ILE A 310 -5.81 1.48 17.84
N ALA A 311 -5.22 0.39 18.30
CA ALA A 311 -5.64 -0.97 17.98
C ALA A 311 -5.66 -1.82 19.25
N PHE A 312 -6.66 -2.70 19.37
CA PHE A 312 -6.73 -3.70 20.43
C PHE A 312 -6.31 -5.04 19.85
N VAL A 313 -5.42 -5.74 20.55
CA VAL A 313 -4.91 -7.03 20.09
C VAL A 313 -4.89 -8.02 21.23
N ASP A 314 -5.55 -9.16 21.02
CA ASP A 314 -5.45 -10.31 21.89
C ASP A 314 -4.24 -11.15 21.49
N LEU A 315 -3.32 -11.37 22.44
CA LEU A 315 -2.17 -12.23 22.29
C LEU A 315 -2.42 -13.54 23.05
N PRO A 316 -2.46 -14.69 22.35
CA PRO A 316 -2.59 -15.98 23.01
C PRO A 316 -1.33 -16.32 23.84
N PRO A 317 -1.44 -17.25 24.81
CA PRO A 317 -0.29 -17.77 25.56
C PRO A 317 0.80 -18.30 24.63
N ARG A 318 2.06 -17.91 24.84
CA ARG A 318 3.24 -18.28 24.02
C ARG A 318 3.08 -18.09 22.50
N GLY A 319 2.07 -17.34 22.05
CA GLY A 319 1.71 -17.22 20.65
C GLY A 319 2.04 -15.86 20.05
N MET A 320 1.64 -15.68 18.79
CA MET A 320 1.83 -14.44 18.04
C MET A 320 0.51 -13.87 17.59
N SER A 321 0.43 -12.54 17.50
CA SER A 321 -0.73 -11.84 16.97
C SER A 321 -0.30 -10.63 16.15
N ARG A 322 -1.16 -10.19 15.23
CA ARG A 322 -0.90 -9.06 14.33
C ARG A 322 -1.70 -7.85 14.76
N ALA A 323 -1.02 -6.73 14.95
CA ALA A 323 -1.60 -5.43 15.19
C ALA A 323 -1.59 -4.60 13.92
N ILE A 324 -2.76 -4.24 13.40
CA ILE A 324 -2.89 -3.41 12.19
C ILE A 324 -3.35 -2.03 12.64
N LEU A 325 -2.55 -1.01 12.32
CA LEU A 325 -2.83 0.38 12.67
C LEU A 325 -2.93 1.23 11.39
N PRO A 326 -4.02 1.97 11.18
CA PRO A 326 -4.15 2.85 10.02
C PRO A 326 -3.18 4.03 10.13
N ILE A 327 -2.61 4.42 8.99
CA ILE A 327 -1.84 5.65 8.82
C ILE A 327 -2.69 6.59 7.95
N TYR A 328 -3.02 7.75 8.49
CA TYR A 328 -3.62 8.82 7.70
C TYR A 328 -2.52 9.71 7.16
N LEU A 329 -2.78 10.41 6.06
CA LEU A 329 -1.88 11.40 5.51
C LEU A 329 -2.68 12.68 5.26
N ASP A 330 -2.08 13.85 5.29
CA ASP A 330 -2.74 15.08 4.85
C ASP A 330 -1.84 15.71 3.78
N LYS A 331 -2.44 16.32 2.77
CA LYS A 331 -1.77 17.19 1.79
C LYS A 331 -0.91 18.27 2.46
N THR A 332 -1.24 18.67 3.69
CA THR A 332 -0.46 19.64 4.49
C THR A 332 0.85 19.08 5.04
N VAL A 333 1.03 17.76 5.10
CA VAL A 333 2.29 17.15 5.54
C VAL A 333 3.33 17.38 4.46
N PRO A 334 4.45 18.06 4.75
CA PRO A 334 5.53 18.24 3.79
C PRO A 334 6.27 16.91 3.54
N PRO A 335 6.93 16.75 2.38
CA PRO A 335 7.83 15.63 2.17
C PRO A 335 9.03 15.74 3.11
N GLY A 336 9.48 14.61 3.66
CA GLY A 336 10.57 14.57 4.63
C GLY A 336 10.59 13.28 5.46
N GLU A 337 11.52 13.23 6.40
CA GLU A 337 11.63 12.13 7.36
C GLU A 337 10.84 12.44 8.62
N TYR A 338 10.11 11.43 9.11
CA TYR A 338 9.30 11.47 10.32
C TYR A 338 9.67 10.30 11.22
N LEU A 339 9.35 10.40 12.50
CA LEU A 339 9.46 9.30 13.45
C LEU A 339 8.06 8.74 13.70
N ARG A 340 7.90 7.43 13.57
CA ARG A 340 6.73 6.71 14.06
C ARG A 340 7.09 6.12 15.42
N ARG A 341 6.24 6.35 16.41
CA ARG A 341 6.33 5.78 17.75
C ARG A 341 5.14 4.86 17.95
N VAL A 342 5.38 3.65 18.44
CA VAL A 342 4.33 2.74 18.87
C VAL A 342 4.50 2.44 20.35
N THR A 343 3.45 2.70 21.11
CA THR A 343 3.37 2.43 22.54
C THR A 343 2.39 1.30 22.77
N VAL A 344 2.84 0.25 23.47
CA VAL A 344 2.06 -0.93 23.79
C VAL A 344 1.78 -0.93 25.29
N THR A 345 0.50 -0.83 25.66
CA THR A 345 0.01 -0.91 27.05
C THR A 345 -0.88 -2.13 27.21
N THR A 346 -0.93 -2.68 28.43
CA THR A 346 -1.97 -3.65 28.81
C THR A 346 -3.31 -2.92 28.95
N LEU A 347 -4.39 -3.53 28.49
CA LEU A 347 -5.69 -2.92 28.63
C LEU A 347 -6.09 -2.82 30.12
N GLY A 348 -6.46 -1.62 30.57
CA GLY A 348 -6.76 -1.32 31.98
C GLY A 348 -5.58 -0.79 32.80
N GLN A 349 -4.38 -0.67 32.21
CA GLN A 349 -3.20 -0.08 32.85
C GLN A 349 -2.69 1.14 32.09
N GLU A 350 -2.14 2.11 32.83
CA GLU A 350 -1.60 3.35 32.26
C GLU A 350 -0.10 3.24 31.92
N THR A 351 0.60 2.26 32.50
CA THR A 351 2.04 2.09 32.31
C THR A 351 2.35 1.34 31.01
N PRO A 352 3.19 1.90 30.11
CA PRO A 352 3.55 1.23 28.86
C PRO A 352 4.52 0.07 29.10
N ILE A 353 4.22 -1.07 28.48
CA ILE A 353 5.07 -2.28 28.47
C ILE A 353 6.28 -2.06 27.58
N LEU A 354 6.03 -1.46 26.42
CA LEU A 354 7.03 -1.24 25.37
C LEU A 354 6.73 0.06 24.62
N SER A 355 7.79 0.80 24.29
CA SER A 355 7.74 1.95 23.38
C SER A 355 8.84 1.81 22.35
N LEU A 356 8.48 1.74 21.08
CA LEU A 356 9.41 1.63 19.96
C LEU A 356 9.32 2.86 19.06
N GLU A 357 10.44 3.26 18.49
CA GLU A 357 10.52 4.32 17.49
C GLU A 357 11.21 3.80 16.22
N ALA A 358 10.70 4.20 15.06
CA ALA A 358 11.30 3.90 13.78
C ALA A 358 11.14 5.09 12.81
N PRO A 359 11.99 5.22 11.78
CA PRO A 359 11.81 6.25 10.77
C PRO A 359 10.63 5.93 9.84
N LEU A 360 10.07 6.99 9.25
CA LEU A 360 9.03 7.00 8.24
C LEU A 360 9.33 8.11 7.22
N GLY A 361 9.65 7.75 5.98
CA GLY A 361 9.83 8.70 4.90
C GLY A 361 8.49 9.06 4.25
N VAL A 362 8.25 10.34 4.01
CA VAL A 362 7.15 10.80 3.14
C VAL A 362 7.75 11.43 1.90
N VAL A 363 7.51 10.82 0.75
CA VAL A 363 7.99 11.29 -0.56
C VAL A 363 6.80 11.80 -1.36
N ARG A 364 6.93 12.97 -1.98
CA ARG A 364 5.93 13.54 -2.89
C ARG A 364 6.62 13.90 -4.20
N GLY A 365 6.02 13.49 -5.32
CA GLY A 365 6.53 13.87 -6.64
C GLY A 365 6.50 15.38 -6.84
N SER A 366 7.52 15.91 -7.51
CA SER A 366 7.61 17.35 -7.81
C SER A 366 6.62 17.72 -8.92
N SER A 367 5.81 18.76 -8.68
CA SER A 367 4.92 19.34 -9.70
C SER A 367 5.70 19.88 -10.89
N PHE A 368 6.89 20.44 -10.65
CA PHE A 368 7.77 20.95 -11.71
C PHE A 368 8.24 19.81 -12.62
N PHE A 369 8.67 18.69 -12.03
CA PHE A 369 9.09 17.50 -12.80
C PHE A 369 7.95 16.96 -13.66
N THR A 370 6.73 16.92 -13.10
CA THR A 370 5.55 16.48 -13.85
C THR A 370 5.19 17.43 -14.99
N ALA A 371 5.25 18.75 -14.75
CA ALA A 371 5.01 19.75 -15.79
C ALA A 371 6.06 19.64 -16.91
N ALA A 372 7.34 19.48 -16.55
CA ALA A 372 8.42 19.27 -17.51
C ALA A 372 8.17 18.02 -18.36
N LEU A 373 7.81 16.89 -17.75
CA LEU A 373 7.45 15.67 -18.46
C LEU A 373 6.30 15.90 -19.46
N MET A 374 5.23 16.59 -19.04
CA MET A 374 4.10 16.89 -19.92
C MET A 374 4.51 17.77 -21.10
N VAL A 375 5.34 18.80 -20.87
CA VAL A 375 5.87 19.65 -21.95
C VAL A 375 6.69 18.81 -22.92
N VAL A 376 7.58 17.94 -22.43
CA VAL A 376 8.40 17.06 -23.29
C VAL A 376 7.54 16.12 -24.12
N ILE A 377 6.51 15.51 -23.54
CA ILE A 377 5.57 14.63 -24.25
C ILE A 377 4.80 15.42 -25.32
N VAL A 378 4.24 16.58 -24.98
CA VAL A 378 3.47 17.40 -25.94
C VAL A 378 4.34 17.90 -27.08
N VAL A 379 5.55 18.39 -26.78
CA VAL A 379 6.50 18.85 -27.80
C VAL A 379 6.97 17.68 -28.67
N GLY A 380 7.36 16.56 -28.07
CA GLY A 380 7.88 15.41 -28.79
C GLY A 380 6.83 14.74 -29.69
N VAL A 381 5.66 14.41 -29.13
CA VAL A 381 4.55 13.83 -29.90
C VAL A 381 4.02 14.82 -30.92
N GLY A 382 3.84 16.10 -30.53
CA GLY A 382 3.36 17.13 -31.44
C GLY A 382 4.29 17.33 -32.65
N TYR A 383 5.61 17.35 -32.43
CA TYR A 383 6.58 17.47 -33.51
C TYR A 383 6.60 16.22 -34.39
N SER A 384 6.62 15.03 -33.79
CA SER A 384 6.58 13.76 -34.53
C SER A 384 5.31 13.61 -35.37
N LEU A 385 4.13 13.96 -34.84
CA LEU A 385 2.89 13.99 -35.61
C LEU A 385 2.95 15.03 -36.74
N SER A 386 3.51 16.22 -36.48
CA SER A 386 3.69 17.23 -37.52
C SER A 386 4.55 16.71 -38.67
N LEU A 387 5.62 15.96 -38.36
CA LEU A 387 6.46 15.33 -39.37
C LEU A 387 5.69 14.28 -40.14
N LEU A 388 4.95 13.38 -39.48
CA LEU A 388 4.16 12.34 -40.15
C LEU A 388 3.15 12.93 -41.15
N PHE A 389 2.42 13.98 -40.77
CA PHE A 389 1.39 14.57 -41.62
C PHE A 389 1.93 15.56 -42.67
N LEU A 390 3.05 16.24 -42.38
CA LEU A 390 3.58 17.31 -43.22
C LEU A 390 4.86 16.92 -43.96
N LEU A 391 5.35 15.67 -43.85
CA LEU A 391 6.62 15.23 -44.44
C LEU A 391 6.73 15.59 -45.93
N ARG A 392 5.67 15.33 -46.70
CA ARG A 392 5.64 15.65 -48.14
C ARG A 392 5.82 17.15 -48.39
N ARG A 393 5.24 18.00 -47.54
CA ARG A 393 5.40 19.46 -47.64
C ARG A 393 6.81 19.91 -47.23
N TYR A 394 7.41 19.25 -46.24
CA TYR A 394 8.80 19.51 -45.85
C TYR A 394 9.77 19.14 -46.97
N LEU A 395 9.63 17.95 -47.57
CA LEU A 395 10.48 17.50 -48.66
C LEU A 395 10.35 18.37 -49.91
N ALA A 396 9.15 18.83 -50.24
CA ALA A 396 8.89 19.69 -51.41
C ALA A 396 9.60 21.06 -51.34
N ARG A 397 10.09 21.49 -50.18
CA ARG A 397 10.84 22.76 -50.03
C ARG A 397 12.31 22.67 -50.43
N PHE A 398 12.84 21.45 -50.60
CA PHE A 398 14.25 21.24 -50.90
C PHE A 398 14.45 20.79 -52.34
N ASN A 399 15.48 21.33 -52.98
CA ASN A 399 15.93 20.85 -54.28
C ASN A 399 16.59 19.47 -54.13
N LEU A 400 16.58 18.67 -55.20
CA LEU A 400 17.16 17.32 -55.20
C LEU A 400 18.62 17.31 -54.72
N ARG A 401 19.44 18.28 -55.16
CA ARG A 401 20.83 18.45 -54.70
C ARG A 401 20.93 18.56 -53.18
N SER A 402 20.06 19.38 -52.57
CA SER A 402 20.06 19.57 -51.11
C SER A 402 19.63 18.31 -50.38
N LEU A 403 18.64 17.58 -50.90
CA LEU A 403 18.19 16.30 -50.31
C LEU A 403 19.31 15.24 -50.36
N VAL A 404 20.03 15.13 -51.47
CA VAL A 404 21.17 14.21 -51.61
C VAL A 404 22.28 14.57 -50.61
N LEU A 405 22.63 15.86 -50.50
CA LEU A 405 23.63 16.33 -49.53
C LEU A 405 23.22 16.07 -48.08
N ILE A 406 21.96 16.36 -47.73
CA ILE A 406 21.41 16.07 -46.39
C ILE A 406 21.49 14.57 -46.10
N SER A 407 21.17 13.73 -47.09
CA SER A 407 21.20 12.28 -46.93
C SER A 407 22.60 11.73 -46.74
N LEU A 408 23.55 12.19 -47.57
CA LEU A 408 24.94 11.80 -47.47
C LEU A 408 25.53 12.22 -46.12
N MET A 409 25.31 13.48 -45.72
CA MET A 409 25.85 13.97 -44.47
C MET A 409 25.16 13.38 -43.24
N GLY A 410 23.85 13.09 -43.31
CA GLY A 410 23.11 12.38 -42.26
C GLY A 410 23.62 10.94 -42.09
N ALA A 411 23.95 10.26 -43.18
CA ALA A 411 24.56 8.93 -43.16
C ALA A 411 25.99 8.95 -42.59
N VAL A 412 26.80 9.95 -42.95
CA VAL A 412 28.14 10.16 -42.35
C VAL A 412 28.01 10.46 -40.85
N GLY A 413 27.08 11.33 -40.46
CA GLY A 413 26.79 11.63 -39.06
C GLY A 413 26.41 10.36 -38.29
N PHE A 414 25.51 9.54 -38.83
CA PHE A 414 25.18 8.24 -38.26
C PHE A 414 26.39 7.32 -38.09
N GLY A 415 27.23 7.18 -39.12
CA GLY A 415 28.41 6.31 -39.06
C GLY A 415 29.40 6.73 -37.98
N LEU A 416 29.62 8.03 -37.82
CA LEU A 416 30.47 8.57 -36.76
C LEU A 416 29.85 8.42 -35.37
N ASP A 417 28.55 8.68 -35.24
CA ASP A 417 27.82 8.47 -33.97
C ASP A 417 27.88 7.01 -33.55
N PHE A 418 27.69 6.09 -34.50
CA PHE A 418 27.79 4.65 -34.27
C PHE A 418 29.18 4.25 -33.79
N LEU A 419 30.23 4.69 -34.48
CA LEU A 419 31.62 4.40 -34.09
C LEU A 419 31.98 5.01 -32.73
N GLY A 420 31.59 6.27 -32.51
CA GLY A 420 31.75 6.95 -31.23
C GLY A 420 31.01 6.22 -30.11
N GLY A 421 29.80 5.71 -30.37
CA GLY A 421 29.02 4.90 -29.45
C GLY A 421 29.72 3.59 -29.08
N LEU A 422 30.30 2.88 -30.04
CA LEU A 422 31.09 1.67 -29.77
C LEU A 422 32.28 1.95 -28.85
N VAL A 423 33.06 2.99 -29.15
CA VAL A 423 34.19 3.42 -28.30
C VAL A 423 33.69 3.81 -26.90
N SER A 424 32.59 4.56 -26.83
CA SER A 424 31.97 4.99 -25.57
C SER A 424 31.47 3.81 -24.74
N ASN A 425 30.97 2.74 -25.36
CA ASN A 425 30.55 1.52 -24.64
C ASN A 425 31.73 0.78 -24.02
N VAL A 426 32.87 0.70 -24.72
CA VAL A 426 34.10 0.13 -24.16
C VAL A 426 34.58 0.98 -22.98
N LEU A 427 34.60 2.30 -23.14
CA LEU A 427 34.97 3.23 -22.08
C LEU A 427 33.99 3.19 -20.90
N TYR A 428 32.70 2.95 -21.15
CA TYR A 428 31.71 2.76 -20.08
C TYR A 428 32.03 1.53 -19.23
N GLY A 429 32.47 0.43 -19.84
CA GLY A 429 32.94 -0.75 -19.10
C GLY A 429 34.13 -0.47 -18.18
N LEU A 430 34.98 0.51 -18.54
CA LEU A 430 36.18 0.86 -17.77
C LEU A 430 35.96 1.97 -16.74
N LEU A 431 35.22 3.02 -17.10
CA LEU A 431 35.04 4.26 -16.31
C LEU A 431 33.67 4.32 -15.60
N GLY A 432 32.76 3.41 -15.92
CA GLY A 432 31.39 3.39 -15.39
C GLY A 432 30.68 4.74 -15.57
N PRO A 433 30.15 5.36 -14.49
CA PRO A 433 29.40 6.61 -14.57
C PRO A 433 30.25 7.81 -15.03
N PHE A 434 31.58 7.75 -14.93
CA PHE A 434 32.48 8.81 -15.37
C PHE A 434 32.76 8.80 -16.87
N ASN A 435 32.31 7.78 -17.61
CA ASN A 435 32.38 7.76 -19.07
C ASN A 435 31.70 8.99 -19.72
N ILE A 436 30.78 9.64 -19.00
CA ILE A 436 30.16 10.89 -19.46
C ILE A 436 31.17 12.00 -19.75
N LEU A 437 32.34 11.99 -19.11
CA LEU A 437 33.40 12.97 -19.32
C LEU A 437 34.25 12.64 -20.56
N VAL A 438 34.61 11.37 -20.75
CA VAL A 438 35.52 10.96 -21.84
C VAL A 438 34.74 10.51 -23.07
N GLY A 439 33.90 9.49 -22.94
CA GLY A 439 33.05 9.02 -24.03
C GLY A 439 32.03 10.08 -24.46
N GLY A 440 31.52 10.88 -23.52
CA GLY A 440 30.66 12.03 -23.83
C GLY A 440 31.35 13.08 -24.69
N LEU A 441 32.62 13.40 -24.40
CA LEU A 441 33.40 14.35 -25.21
C LEU A 441 33.54 13.86 -26.65
N ILE A 442 33.93 12.60 -26.84
CA ILE A 442 34.12 12.03 -28.19
C ILE A 442 32.82 12.01 -28.96
N THR A 443 31.75 11.50 -28.35
CA THR A 443 30.44 11.34 -29.02
C THR A 443 29.80 12.67 -29.37
N GLU A 444 29.65 13.59 -28.41
CA GLU A 444 28.97 14.87 -28.64
C GLU A 444 29.77 15.79 -29.57
N THR A 445 31.08 15.86 -29.38
CA THR A 445 31.93 16.71 -30.23
C THR A 445 31.86 16.24 -31.68
N THR A 446 31.93 14.92 -31.92
CA THR A 446 31.90 14.37 -33.28
C THR A 446 30.54 14.57 -33.93
N HIS A 447 29.45 14.30 -33.19
CA HIS A 447 28.08 14.52 -33.67
C HIS A 447 27.86 15.97 -34.12
N TYR A 448 28.17 16.92 -33.23
CA TYR A 448 27.93 18.33 -33.49
C TYR A 448 28.95 18.98 -34.44
N LEU A 449 30.13 18.38 -34.63
CA LEU A 449 31.06 18.75 -35.69
C LEU A 449 30.43 18.50 -37.07
N VAL A 450 29.86 17.32 -37.30
CA VAL A 450 29.16 17.02 -38.56
C VAL A 450 27.90 17.86 -38.70
N LEU A 451 27.08 17.93 -37.65
CA LEU A 451 25.81 18.66 -37.71
C LEU A 451 26.02 20.14 -38.02
N SER A 452 27.02 20.78 -37.41
CA SER A 452 27.36 22.17 -37.71
C SER A 452 27.90 22.37 -39.12
N ALA A 453 28.64 21.40 -39.67
CA ALA A 453 29.06 21.43 -41.08
C ALA A 453 27.86 21.36 -42.04
N ILE A 454 26.87 20.49 -41.75
CA ILE A 454 25.61 20.41 -42.51
C ILE A 454 24.89 21.75 -42.52
N ILE A 455 24.70 22.35 -41.35
CA ILE A 455 23.98 23.63 -41.21
C ILE A 455 24.75 24.76 -41.92
N TYR A 456 26.08 24.73 -41.90
CA TYR A 456 26.90 25.73 -42.58
C TYR A 456 26.76 25.66 -44.12
N LEU A 457 26.57 24.46 -44.67
CA LEU A 457 26.33 24.23 -46.09
C LEU A 457 24.88 24.57 -46.48
N LEU A 458 23.91 24.12 -45.68
CA LEU A 458 22.48 24.22 -45.96
C LEU A 458 21.72 24.88 -44.79
N PRO A 459 21.84 26.22 -44.61
CA PRO A 459 21.22 26.98 -43.51
C PRO A 459 19.73 27.25 -43.78
N PHE A 460 18.97 26.18 -44.05
CA PHE A 460 17.54 26.22 -44.31
C PHE A 460 16.76 25.53 -43.18
N PRO A 461 15.51 25.97 -42.92
CA PRO A 461 14.68 25.33 -41.92
C PRO A 461 14.28 23.92 -42.37
N GLY A 462 14.50 22.93 -41.52
CA GLY A 462 14.22 21.52 -41.76
C GLY A 462 15.45 20.69 -42.12
N THR A 463 16.62 21.31 -42.37
CA THR A 463 17.86 20.58 -42.69
C THR A 463 18.25 19.62 -41.55
N VAL A 464 18.23 20.09 -40.30
CA VAL A 464 18.59 19.28 -39.12
C VAL A 464 17.56 18.19 -38.88
N THR A 465 16.29 18.54 -39.03
CA THR A 465 15.18 17.58 -38.91
C THR A 465 15.35 16.41 -39.88
N LEU A 466 15.61 16.67 -41.17
CA LEU A 466 15.81 15.63 -42.17
C LEU A 466 17.09 14.82 -41.93
N ALA A 467 18.21 15.47 -41.60
CA ALA A 467 19.45 14.78 -41.27
C ALA A 467 19.27 13.84 -40.07
N GLY A 468 18.62 14.32 -39.00
CA GLY A 468 18.33 13.54 -37.80
C GLY A 468 17.35 12.39 -38.05
N LEU A 469 16.36 12.56 -38.93
CA LEU A 469 15.48 11.49 -39.39
C LEU A 469 16.26 10.38 -40.11
N ILE A 470 17.22 10.73 -40.95
CA ILE A 470 18.07 9.76 -41.66
C ILE A 470 18.93 9.00 -40.66
N THR A 471 19.55 9.70 -39.70
CA THR A 471 20.30 9.07 -38.60
C THR A 471 19.42 8.13 -37.78
N TYR A 472 18.18 8.52 -37.45
CA TYR A 472 17.24 7.68 -36.73
C TYR A 472 16.84 6.43 -37.53
N LEU A 473 16.51 6.58 -38.81
CA LEU A 473 16.13 5.47 -39.68
C LEU A 473 17.28 4.47 -39.85
N MET A 474 18.50 4.95 -40.09
CA MET A 474 19.68 4.08 -40.18
C MET A 474 19.96 3.34 -38.86
N GLY A 475 19.82 4.03 -37.73
CA GLY A 475 19.94 3.40 -36.41
C GLY A 475 18.87 2.34 -36.16
N GLY A 476 17.62 2.62 -36.51
CA GLY A 476 16.52 1.65 -36.40
C GLY A 476 16.72 0.43 -37.28
N ILE A 477 17.21 0.60 -38.51
CA ILE A 477 17.53 -0.51 -39.43
C ILE A 477 18.69 -1.36 -38.91
N LEU A 478 19.77 -0.73 -38.42
CA LEU A 478 20.97 -1.45 -37.98
C LEU A 478 20.77 -2.13 -36.62
N MET A 479 20.12 -1.47 -35.66
CA MET A 479 19.97 -1.94 -34.28
C MET A 479 18.61 -2.57 -33.96
N GLY A 480 17.65 -2.54 -34.89
CA GLY A 480 16.37 -3.23 -34.74
C GLY A 480 15.39 -2.60 -33.75
N GLY A 481 15.43 -1.27 -33.56
CA GLY A 481 14.62 -0.55 -32.58
C GLY A 481 13.71 0.50 -33.21
N PHE A 482 12.40 0.22 -33.27
CA PHE A 482 11.36 1.22 -33.49
C PHE A 482 10.35 1.12 -32.34
N GLY A 483 10.51 1.99 -31.35
CA GLY A 483 9.63 2.06 -30.18
C GLY A 483 8.60 3.19 -30.30
N VAL A 484 7.43 3.00 -29.68
CA VAL A 484 6.43 4.09 -29.52
C VAL A 484 7.02 5.26 -28.71
N THR A 485 7.92 4.95 -27.77
CA THR A 485 8.66 5.96 -26.99
C THR A 485 9.55 6.83 -27.86
N ASP A 486 10.05 6.33 -28.99
CA ASP A 486 10.97 7.06 -29.86
C ASP A 486 10.32 8.32 -30.44
N ALA A 487 9.01 8.28 -30.69
CA ALA A 487 8.24 9.45 -31.11
C ALA A 487 8.39 10.62 -30.11
N VAL A 488 8.53 10.33 -28.82
CA VAL A 488 8.77 11.36 -27.80
C VAL A 488 10.25 11.77 -27.78
N PHE A 489 11.17 10.80 -27.69
CA PHE A 489 12.60 11.06 -27.60
C PHE A 489 13.13 11.81 -28.82
N VAL A 490 12.97 11.22 -30.01
CA VAL A 490 13.45 11.78 -31.28
C VAL A 490 12.67 13.05 -31.61
N GLY A 491 11.35 13.04 -31.44
CA GLY A 491 10.50 14.20 -31.69
C GLY A 491 10.94 15.42 -30.88
N SER A 492 11.16 15.26 -29.57
CA SER A 492 11.59 16.36 -28.71
C SER A 492 12.99 16.87 -29.06
N ARG A 493 13.94 15.96 -29.36
CA ARG A 493 15.32 16.32 -29.77
C ARG A 493 15.31 17.16 -31.03
N LEU A 494 14.62 16.72 -32.08
CA LEU A 494 14.53 17.45 -33.35
C LEU A 494 13.79 18.78 -33.18
N ALA A 495 12.71 18.81 -32.37
CA ALA A 495 11.98 20.02 -32.06
C ALA A 495 12.86 21.08 -31.38
N TYR A 496 13.68 20.69 -30.40
CA TYR A 496 14.61 21.62 -29.75
C TYR A 496 15.68 22.10 -30.72
N GLN A 497 16.33 21.20 -31.46
CA GLN A 497 17.38 21.58 -32.42
C GLN A 497 16.85 22.57 -33.46
N GLU A 498 15.73 22.26 -34.12
CA GLU A 498 15.12 23.14 -35.12
C GLU A 498 14.60 24.44 -34.50
N GLY A 499 13.94 24.35 -33.35
CA GLY A 499 13.34 25.49 -32.64
C GLY A 499 14.39 26.52 -32.20
N PHE A 500 15.50 26.08 -31.61
CA PHE A 500 16.58 26.97 -31.20
C PHE A 500 17.32 27.56 -32.42
N LEU A 501 17.55 26.79 -33.49
CA LEU A 501 18.16 27.32 -34.71
C LEU A 501 17.30 28.42 -35.35
N LEU A 502 15.97 28.24 -35.35
CA LEU A 502 15.01 29.24 -35.82
C LEU A 502 14.95 30.48 -34.93
N ALA A 503 14.97 30.28 -33.60
CA ALA A 503 14.93 31.36 -32.61
C ALA A 503 16.16 32.27 -32.70
N PHE A 504 17.35 31.68 -32.86
CA PHE A 504 18.61 32.41 -33.05
C PHE A 504 18.82 32.92 -34.49
N GLY A 505 17.87 32.66 -35.40
CA GLY A 505 17.90 33.14 -36.78
C GLY A 505 18.98 32.50 -37.65
N VAL A 506 19.53 31.35 -37.24
CA VAL A 506 20.62 30.66 -37.92
C VAL A 506 20.18 30.11 -39.29
N THR A 507 18.91 29.71 -39.40
CA THR A 507 18.30 29.09 -40.59
C THR A 507 17.47 30.07 -41.45
N ARG A 508 17.62 31.38 -41.27
CA ARG A 508 16.84 32.43 -41.98
C ARG A 508 17.42 32.88 -43.33
N GLY A 509 18.36 32.12 -43.89
CA GLY A 509 19.03 32.45 -45.14
C GLY A 509 20.23 33.37 -44.94
N GLY A 510 21.43 32.86 -45.24
CA GLY A 510 22.70 33.55 -45.04
C GLY A 510 23.77 32.62 -44.47
N GLN A 511 25.00 33.11 -44.31
CA GLN A 511 26.04 32.34 -43.62
C GLN A 511 25.80 32.39 -42.10
N PRO A 512 25.68 31.23 -41.43
CA PRO A 512 25.45 31.23 -40.00
C PRO A 512 26.66 31.82 -39.26
N ARG A 513 26.39 32.75 -38.36
CA ARG A 513 27.41 33.35 -37.49
C ARG A 513 27.85 32.32 -36.45
N ARG A 514 29.14 32.34 -36.08
CA ARG A 514 29.74 31.32 -35.21
C ARG A 514 29.04 31.22 -33.85
N LEU A 515 28.86 32.35 -33.16
CA LEU A 515 28.28 32.39 -31.81
C LEU A 515 26.81 31.99 -31.78
N PRO A 516 25.90 32.53 -32.63
CA PRO A 516 24.51 32.08 -32.68
C PRO A 516 24.36 30.59 -32.99
N LEU A 517 25.16 30.05 -33.92
CA LEU A 517 25.13 28.62 -34.24
C LEU A 517 25.55 27.77 -33.02
N ALA A 518 26.67 28.10 -32.39
CA ALA A 518 27.16 27.38 -31.21
C ALA A 518 26.15 27.45 -30.05
N LEU A 519 25.65 28.64 -29.71
CA LEU A 519 24.67 28.79 -28.63
C LEU A 519 23.35 28.05 -28.91
N SER A 520 22.84 28.12 -30.15
CA SER A 520 21.58 27.46 -30.51
C SER A 520 21.66 25.94 -30.37
N LEU A 521 22.74 25.31 -30.85
CA LEU A 521 22.92 23.87 -30.77
C LEU A 521 23.24 23.41 -29.35
N SER A 522 24.09 24.14 -28.62
CA SER A 522 24.40 23.82 -27.22
C SER A 522 23.19 23.94 -26.30
N LEU A 523 22.33 24.95 -26.48
CA LEU A 523 21.09 25.06 -25.72
C LEU A 523 20.11 23.96 -26.11
N ALA A 524 19.94 23.69 -27.41
CA ALA A 524 19.08 22.61 -27.87
C ALA A 524 19.49 21.26 -27.29
N ASP A 525 20.79 20.99 -27.25
CA ASP A 525 21.33 19.73 -26.76
C ASP A 525 21.26 19.59 -25.23
N ALA A 526 21.47 20.68 -24.49
CA ALA A 526 21.23 20.72 -23.05
C ALA A 526 19.76 20.45 -22.71
N PHE A 527 18.82 21.06 -23.44
CA PHE A 527 17.38 20.82 -23.28
C PHE A 527 16.98 19.40 -23.68
N SER A 528 17.54 18.88 -24.79
CA SER A 528 17.34 17.50 -25.23
C SER A 528 17.84 16.51 -24.18
N THR A 529 19.02 16.74 -23.60
CA THR A 529 19.61 15.90 -22.55
C THR A 529 18.79 15.94 -21.27
N ALA A 530 18.36 17.14 -20.83
CA ALA A 530 17.50 17.27 -19.66
C ALA A 530 16.16 16.57 -19.85
N SER A 531 15.55 16.71 -21.03
CA SER A 531 14.30 16.05 -21.40
C SER A 531 14.44 14.53 -21.43
N SER A 532 15.54 14.04 -22.00
CA SER A 532 15.88 12.62 -22.01
C SER A 532 16.01 12.07 -20.59
N LEU A 533 16.68 12.78 -19.67
CA LEU A 533 16.78 12.37 -18.26
C LEU A 533 15.40 12.30 -17.57
N VAL A 534 14.51 13.28 -17.82
CA VAL A 534 13.14 13.27 -17.29
C VAL A 534 12.35 12.05 -17.81
N LEU A 535 12.46 11.75 -19.10
CA LEU A 535 11.81 10.58 -19.70
C LEU A 535 12.38 9.27 -19.14
N HIS A 536 13.70 9.16 -18.99
CA HIS A 536 14.34 7.98 -18.42
C HIS A 536 13.97 7.76 -16.95
N ALA A 537 13.96 8.83 -16.16
CA ALA A 537 13.52 8.78 -14.77
C ALA A 537 12.06 8.36 -14.63
N THR A 538 11.20 8.73 -15.59
CA THR A 538 9.77 8.40 -15.57
C THR A 538 9.48 6.99 -16.10
N PHE A 539 9.90 6.68 -17.33
CA PHE A 539 9.54 5.43 -18.00
C PHE A 539 10.33 4.23 -17.47
N TYR A 540 11.59 4.43 -17.08
CA TYR A 540 12.46 3.36 -16.59
C TYR A 540 12.67 3.40 -15.07
N ARG A 541 12.01 4.33 -14.35
CA ARG A 541 12.13 4.51 -12.90
C ARG A 541 13.57 4.66 -12.41
N LEU A 542 14.40 5.35 -13.20
CA LEU A 542 15.80 5.60 -12.86
C LEU A 542 15.93 6.81 -11.94
N PHE A 543 16.77 6.69 -10.90
CA PHE A 543 17.08 7.78 -9.98
C PHE A 543 18.49 8.29 -10.26
N PHE A 544 18.60 9.57 -10.62
CA PHE A 544 19.88 10.22 -10.90
C PHE A 544 20.28 11.15 -9.75
N PRO A 545 21.52 11.08 -9.25
CA PRO A 545 22.01 12.06 -8.30
C PRO A 545 22.24 13.43 -8.97
N LEU A 546 22.08 14.51 -8.22
CA LEU A 546 22.11 15.88 -8.76
C LEU A 546 23.43 16.22 -9.48
N TRP A 547 24.57 15.75 -8.96
CA TRP A 547 25.88 15.96 -9.59
C TRP A 547 25.95 15.31 -10.98
N TYR A 548 25.32 14.16 -11.16
CA TYR A 548 25.30 13.45 -12.44
C TYR A 548 24.42 14.18 -13.45
N VAL A 549 23.25 14.65 -13.01
CA VAL A 549 22.36 15.48 -13.84
C VAL A 549 23.09 16.75 -14.29
N ALA A 550 23.84 17.40 -13.38
CA ALA A 550 24.62 18.59 -13.72
C ALA A 550 25.72 18.28 -14.76
N LEU A 551 26.48 17.20 -14.59
CA LEU A 551 27.49 16.79 -15.59
C LEU A 551 26.85 16.47 -16.94
N ALA A 552 25.72 15.76 -16.94
CA ALA A 552 25.04 15.38 -18.18
C ALA A 552 24.52 16.61 -18.94
N VAL A 553 23.87 17.55 -18.26
CA VAL A 553 23.24 18.70 -18.92
C VAL A 553 24.26 19.79 -19.24
N VAL A 554 25.14 20.14 -18.30
CA VAL A 554 26.05 21.29 -18.44
C VAL A 554 27.34 20.91 -19.17
N VAL A 555 27.96 19.79 -18.82
CA VAL A 555 29.25 19.42 -19.40
C VAL A 555 29.02 18.71 -20.74
N LYS A 556 28.30 17.58 -20.71
CA LYS A 556 28.05 16.80 -21.92
C LYS A 556 27.11 17.55 -22.88
N GLY A 557 25.91 17.93 -22.42
CA GLY A 557 24.88 18.52 -23.27
C GLY A 557 25.13 19.96 -23.72
N PHE A 558 25.95 20.75 -23.01
CA PHE A 558 26.21 22.14 -23.38
C PHE A 558 27.65 22.37 -23.81
N LEU A 559 28.62 22.11 -22.92
CA LEU A 559 30.03 22.45 -23.15
C LEU A 559 30.66 21.66 -24.29
N TYR A 560 30.47 20.34 -24.34
CA TYR A 560 31.05 19.52 -25.42
C TYR A 560 30.42 19.82 -26.77
N THR A 561 29.10 20.01 -26.79
CA THR A 561 28.39 20.49 -27.98
C THR A 561 28.91 21.85 -28.45
N PHE A 562 29.17 22.78 -27.53
CA PHE A 562 29.73 24.09 -27.86
C PHE A 562 31.10 23.97 -28.55
N LEU A 563 31.99 23.12 -28.01
CA LEU A 563 33.30 22.84 -28.60
C LEU A 563 33.19 22.15 -29.97
N GLY A 564 32.33 21.15 -30.09
CA GLY A 564 32.07 20.45 -31.36
C GLY A 564 31.62 21.39 -32.47
N VAL A 565 30.70 22.32 -32.17
CA VAL A 565 30.26 23.32 -33.15
C VAL A 565 31.37 24.28 -33.52
N LEU A 566 32.17 24.76 -32.56
CA LEU A 566 33.29 25.65 -32.85
C LEU A 566 34.32 25.00 -33.79
N TRP A 567 34.57 23.70 -33.63
CA TRP A 567 35.45 22.92 -34.49
C TRP A 567 34.83 22.53 -35.84
N GLY A 568 33.51 22.35 -35.92
CA GLY A 568 32.81 22.03 -37.16
C GLY A 568 32.64 23.21 -38.12
N ILE A 569 32.61 24.46 -37.65
CA ILE A 569 32.47 25.64 -38.53
C ILE A 569 33.66 25.80 -39.52
N PRO A 570 34.95 25.68 -39.10
CA PRO A 570 36.07 25.62 -40.03
C PRO A 570 35.92 24.51 -41.07
N PHE A 571 35.48 23.32 -40.65
CA PHE A 571 35.28 22.19 -41.53
C PHE A 571 34.20 22.47 -42.60
N GLY A 572 33.04 22.98 -42.18
CA GLY A 572 31.99 23.42 -43.11
C GLY A 572 32.44 24.51 -44.09
N ARG A 573 33.35 25.41 -43.68
CA ARG A 573 33.96 26.42 -44.56
C ARG A 573 34.90 25.84 -45.62
N VAL A 574 35.59 24.73 -45.31
CA VAL A 574 36.45 24.03 -46.27
C VAL A 574 35.57 23.27 -47.27
N LEU A 575 34.58 22.51 -46.79
CA LEU A 575 33.63 21.80 -47.65
C LEU A 575 32.93 22.72 -48.64
N ARG A 576 32.46 23.89 -48.18
CA ARG A 576 31.79 24.86 -49.06
C ARG A 576 32.70 25.44 -50.15
N ARG A 577 34.02 25.46 -49.93
CA ARG A 577 34.99 25.87 -50.94
C ARG A 577 35.23 24.81 -52.01
N VAL A 578 35.00 23.54 -51.69
CA VAL A 578 35.10 22.41 -52.63
C VAL A 578 33.79 22.19 -53.39
N GLU A 579 32.65 22.56 -52.79
CA GLU A 579 31.32 22.45 -53.39
C GLU A 579 31.00 23.55 -54.43
N ARG A 580 31.72 24.67 -54.37
CA ARG A 580 31.71 25.75 -55.37
C ARG A 580 32.75 25.45 -56.43
#